data_AF-A0A2V9NIH0-F1
#
_entry.id   AF-A0A2V9NIH0-F1
#
_cell.length_a   1.000
_cell.length_b   1.000
_cell.length_c   1.000
_cell.angle_alpha   90.00
_cell.angle_beta   90.00
_cell.angle_gamma   90.00
#
_symmetry.space_group_name_H-M   'P 1'
#
loop_
_entity.id
_entity.type
_entity.pdbx_description
1 polymer ?
#
loop_
_entity_poly.entity_id
_entity_poly.type
_entity_poly.pdbx_seq_one_letter_code
_entity_poly.pdbx_strand_id
1 'polypeptide(L)'
;MTQVPAQYAIYPVINASLNGTSAVLLLTAHSMIKRGRMAAHRMLMLTAICTSSLFLASYLYYHWHVGSVRFQGQGWSRPAYFSILISHTILAAAIVPLVIITLSRALRERFDRHRAIARWTYPLWLYVSVTGVVIYFMLYRWFVVS
;
A
#
# COMPACT_ATOMS: atom_id res chain seq x y z
N MET A 1 -0.23 14.92 -24.87
CA MET A 1 -0.95 15.55 -23.74
C MET A 1 -0.87 14.61 -22.54
N THR A 2 -0.11 14.96 -21.51
CA THR A 2 -0.03 14.15 -20.29
C THR A 2 -1.41 14.11 -19.64
N GLN A 3 -1.94 12.92 -19.31
CA GLN A 3 -3.23 12.79 -18.61
C GLN A 3 -3.22 13.42 -17.21
N VAL A 4 -2.03 13.76 -16.71
CA VAL A 4 -1.80 14.38 -15.41
C VAL A 4 -1.27 15.80 -15.62
N PRO A 5 -1.89 16.83 -15.03
CA PRO A 5 -1.35 18.18 -15.00
C PRO A 5 0.02 18.23 -14.30
N ALA A 6 0.93 19.08 -14.79
CA ALA A 6 2.33 19.12 -14.32
C ALA A 6 2.46 19.28 -12.78
N GLN A 7 1.60 20.10 -12.17
CA GLN A 7 1.58 20.33 -10.72
C GLN A 7 1.27 19.07 -9.89
N TYR A 8 0.67 18.04 -10.49
CA TYR A 8 0.33 16.78 -9.83
C TYR A 8 1.21 15.60 -10.26
N ALA A 9 2.15 15.81 -11.18
CA ALA A 9 2.96 14.73 -11.76
C ALA A 9 3.88 14.01 -10.76
N ILE A 10 4.22 14.66 -9.63
CA ILE A 10 5.06 14.09 -8.57
C ILE A 10 4.31 13.10 -7.67
N TYR A 11 2.99 13.25 -7.53
CA TYR A 11 2.19 12.46 -6.58
C TYR A 11 2.19 10.96 -6.87
N PRO A 12 2.12 10.47 -8.12
CA PRO A 12 2.29 9.05 -8.39
C PRO A 12 3.60 8.47 -7.87
N VAL A 13 4.71 9.21 -7.98
CA VAL A 13 6.03 8.80 -7.48
C VAL A 13 6.04 8.78 -5.95
N ILE A 14 5.48 9.81 -5.31
CA ILE A 14 5.35 9.88 -3.84
C ILE A 14 4.52 8.69 -3.34
N ASN A 15 3.37 8.45 -3.96
CA ASN A 15 2.45 7.37 -3.59
C ASN A 15 3.09 5.99 -3.74
N ALA A 16 3.81 5.76 -4.83
CA ALA A 16 4.57 4.53 -5.03
C ALA A 16 5.69 4.37 -4.00
N SER A 17 6.43 5.45 -3.71
CA SER A 17 7.53 5.44 -2.75
C SER A 17 7.05 5.17 -1.33
N LEU A 18 5.93 5.75 -0.92
CA LEU A 18 5.32 5.51 0.39
C LEU A 18 4.82 4.05 0.51
N ASN A 19 4.20 3.50 -0.53
CA ASN A 19 3.81 2.08 -0.53
C ASN A 19 5.02 1.15 -0.49
N GLY A 20 6.06 1.41 -1.29
CA GLY A 20 7.31 0.64 -1.28
C GLY A 20 7.99 0.70 0.09
N THR A 21 8.02 1.88 0.71
CA THR A 21 8.54 2.07 2.07
C THR A 21 7.73 1.26 3.08
N SER A 22 6.39 1.29 3.00
CA SER A 22 5.52 0.49 3.86
C SER A 22 5.79 -1.02 3.69
N ALA A 23 5.94 -1.51 2.46
CA ALA A 23 6.28 -2.91 2.19
C ALA A 23 7.63 -3.31 2.85
N VAL A 24 8.67 -2.48 2.73
CA VAL A 24 9.98 -2.72 3.37
C VAL A 24 9.86 -2.71 4.89
N LEU A 25 9.11 -1.76 5.46
CA LEU A 25 8.87 -1.68 6.90
C LEU A 25 8.14 -2.93 7.41
N LEU A 26 7.12 -3.42 6.70
CA LEU A 26 6.37 -4.63 7.06
C LEU A 26 7.26 -5.88 7.03
N LEU A 27 8.05 -6.07 5.97
CA LEU A 27 8.99 -7.19 5.86
C LEU A 27 10.04 -7.17 6.99
N THR A 28 10.54 -5.97 7.31
CA THR A 28 11.51 -5.77 8.38
C THR A 28 10.86 -6.02 9.75
N ALA A 29 9.64 -5.51 9.99
CA ALA A 29 8.89 -5.70 11.22
C ALA A 29 8.58 -7.18 11.47
N HIS A 30 8.24 -7.93 10.42
CA HIS A 30 8.02 -9.37 10.48
C HIS A 30 9.31 -10.12 10.83
N SER A 31 10.43 -9.70 10.27
CA SER A 31 11.74 -10.27 10.60
C SER A 31 12.14 -9.98 12.05
N MET A 32 11.82 -8.78 12.58
CA MET A 32 12.09 -8.41 13.97
C MET A 32 11.27 -9.23 14.97
N ILE A 33 9.97 -9.44 14.71
CA ILE A 33 9.13 -10.24 15.62
C ILE A 33 9.52 -11.72 15.61
N LYS A 34 9.94 -12.27 14.46
CA LYS A 34 10.51 -13.63 14.37
C LYS A 34 11.78 -13.79 15.20
N ARG A 35 12.55 -12.71 15.38
CA ARG A 35 13.75 -12.68 16.22
C ARG A 35 13.45 -12.32 17.69
N GLY A 36 12.19 -12.27 18.10
CA GLY A 36 11.77 -11.90 19.46
C GLY A 36 11.97 -10.41 19.82
N ARG A 37 12.34 -9.55 18.85
CA ARG A 37 12.61 -8.13 19.09
C ARG A 37 11.31 -7.31 19.08
N MET A 38 10.53 -7.42 20.15
CA MET A 38 9.20 -6.81 20.26
C MET A 38 9.21 -5.27 20.17
N ALA A 39 10.15 -4.60 20.83
CA ALA A 39 10.25 -3.13 20.78
C ALA A 39 10.51 -2.62 19.36
N ALA A 40 11.45 -3.25 18.64
CA ALA A 40 11.76 -2.92 17.25
C ALA A 40 10.57 -3.22 16.32
N HIS A 41 9.90 -4.35 16.51
CA HIS A 41 8.66 -4.67 15.78
C HIS A 41 7.60 -3.58 15.97
N ARG A 42 7.32 -3.18 17.23
CA ARG A 42 6.33 -2.15 17.54
C ARG A 42 6.67 -0.82 16.86
N MET A 43 7.92 -0.39 16.94
CA MET A 43 8.38 0.84 16.28
C MET A 43 8.14 0.78 14.77
N LEU A 44 8.60 -0.29 14.10
CA LEU A 44 8.45 -0.45 12.66
C LEU A 44 6.98 -0.54 12.22
N MET A 45 6.13 -1.22 13.00
CA MET A 45 4.69 -1.28 12.72
C MET A 45 4.03 0.09 12.84
N LEU A 46 4.37 0.89 13.86
CA LEU A 46 3.86 2.26 13.99
C LEU A 46 4.33 3.14 12.83
N THR A 47 5.61 3.04 12.45
CA THR A 47 6.13 3.73 11.26
C THR A 47 5.38 3.31 10.00
N ALA A 48 5.12 2.01 9.79
CA ALA A 48 4.36 1.51 8.65
C ALA A 48 2.93 2.07 8.62
N ILE A 49 2.26 2.17 9.77
CA ILE A 49 0.93 2.80 9.88
C ILE A 49 1.02 4.27 9.46
N CYS A 50 1.97 5.03 10.00
CA CYS A 50 2.17 6.44 9.64
C CYS A 50 2.43 6.61 8.13
N THR A 51 3.34 5.81 7.57
CA THR A 51 3.66 5.82 6.14
C THR A 51 2.43 5.47 5.27
N SER A 52 1.65 4.46 5.66
CA SER A 52 0.43 4.09 4.93
C SER A 52 -0.68 5.13 5.06
N SER A 53 -0.81 5.81 6.19
CA SER A 53 -1.75 6.93 6.37
C SER A 53 -1.36 8.13 5.50
N LEU A 54 -0.06 8.46 5.43
CA LEU A 54 0.46 9.49 4.54
C LEU A 54 0.21 9.13 3.06
N PHE A 55 0.43 7.87 2.69
CA PHE A 55 0.09 7.37 1.36
C PHE A 55 -1.39 7.60 1.05
N LEU A 56 -2.30 7.18 1.95
CA LEU A 56 -3.73 7.30 1.72
C LEU A 56 -4.16 8.77 1.56
N ALA A 57 -3.66 9.66 2.42
CA ALA A 57 -3.94 11.10 2.31
C ALA A 57 -3.45 11.68 0.98
N SER A 58 -2.21 11.38 0.60
CA SER A 58 -1.62 11.81 -0.68
C SER A 58 -2.36 11.23 -1.89
N TYR A 59 -2.75 9.96 -1.83
CA TYR A 59 -3.54 9.29 -2.87
C TYR A 59 -4.90 9.93 -3.07
N LEU A 60 -5.64 10.15 -1.98
CA LEU A 60 -6.97 10.78 -2.05
C LEU A 60 -6.88 12.22 -2.55
N TYR A 61 -5.87 12.98 -2.10
CA TYR A 61 -5.63 14.34 -2.60
C TYR A 61 -5.35 14.34 -4.11
N TYR A 62 -4.45 13.47 -4.58
CA TYR A 62 -4.15 13.32 -6.01
C TYR A 62 -5.39 12.94 -6.81
N HIS A 63 -6.14 11.93 -6.33
CA HIS A 63 -7.30 11.39 -7.03
C HIS A 63 -8.45 12.40 -7.10
N TRP A 64 -8.62 13.24 -6.08
CA TRP A 64 -9.60 14.31 -6.07
C TRP A 64 -9.34 15.35 -7.18
N HIS A 65 -8.08 15.67 -7.45
CA HIS A 65 -7.71 16.71 -8.42
C HIS A 65 -7.50 16.20 -9.85
N VAL A 66 -6.99 14.98 -10.02
CA VAL A 66 -6.63 14.42 -11.33
C VAL A 66 -7.68 13.41 -11.82
N GLY A 67 -8.48 12.85 -10.92
CA GLY A 67 -9.43 11.80 -11.24
C GLY A 67 -8.74 10.50 -11.65
N SER A 68 -9.32 9.82 -12.64
CA SER A 68 -8.82 8.52 -13.12
C SER A 68 -7.87 8.69 -14.32
N VAL A 69 -6.69 8.08 -14.21
CA VAL A 69 -5.73 7.97 -15.31
C VAL A 69 -5.99 6.67 -16.07
N ARG A 70 -6.11 6.76 -17.39
CA ARG A 70 -6.41 5.62 -18.26
C ARG A 70 -5.13 4.82 -18.54
N PHE A 71 -5.21 3.52 -18.33
CA PHE A 71 -4.16 2.59 -18.72
C PHE A 71 -4.10 2.43 -20.24
N GLN A 72 -2.92 2.69 -20.82
CA GLN A 72 -2.67 2.70 -22.27
C GLN A 72 -2.15 1.37 -22.82
N GLY A 73 -1.75 0.43 -21.95
CA GLY A 73 -1.23 -0.88 -22.38
C GLY A 73 -2.27 -1.70 -23.15
N GLN A 74 -1.80 -2.42 -24.17
CA GLN A 74 -2.62 -3.26 -25.05
C GLN A 74 -2.30 -4.76 -24.88
N GLY A 75 -3.12 -5.62 -25.51
CA GLY A 75 -2.96 -7.08 -25.44
C GLY A 75 -3.09 -7.62 -24.02
N TRP A 76 -2.24 -8.60 -23.66
CA TRP A 76 -2.24 -9.27 -22.34
C TRP A 76 -1.95 -8.37 -21.15
N SER A 77 -1.29 -7.22 -21.35
CA SER A 77 -0.97 -6.27 -20.27
C SER A 77 -2.22 -5.65 -19.63
N ARG A 78 -3.29 -5.46 -20.42
CA ARG A 78 -4.54 -4.83 -20.00
C ARG A 78 -5.34 -5.68 -19.01
N PRO A 79 -5.70 -6.96 -19.30
CA PRO A 79 -6.38 -7.80 -18.33
C PRO A 79 -5.51 -8.01 -17.07
N ALA A 80 -4.19 -8.20 -17.22
CA ALA A 80 -3.28 -8.31 -16.07
C ALA A 80 -3.33 -7.06 -15.17
N TYR A 81 -3.27 -5.87 -15.75
CA TYR A 81 -3.39 -4.60 -15.03
C TYR A 81 -4.70 -4.51 -14.26
N PHE A 82 -5.84 -4.78 -14.91
CA PHE A 82 -7.14 -4.66 -14.26
C PHE A 82 -7.34 -5.73 -13.18
N SER A 83 -6.85 -6.95 -13.35
CA SER A 83 -6.87 -7.97 -12.30
C SER A 83 -6.10 -7.52 -11.05
N ILE A 84 -4.91 -6.94 -11.23
CA ILE A 84 -4.12 -6.39 -10.13
C ILE A 84 -4.82 -5.17 -9.51
N LEU A 85 -5.30 -4.24 -10.33
CA LEU A 85 -5.94 -3.00 -9.85
C LEU A 85 -7.21 -3.30 -9.04
N ILE A 86 -8.08 -4.17 -9.55
CA ILE A 86 -9.35 -4.51 -8.89
C ILE A 86 -9.06 -5.21 -7.57
N SER A 87 -8.21 -6.23 -7.57
CA SER A 87 -7.84 -6.96 -6.35
C SER A 87 -7.16 -6.04 -5.32
N HIS A 88 -6.22 -5.20 -5.75
CA HIS A 88 -5.58 -4.20 -4.91
C HIS A 88 -6.59 -3.26 -4.27
N THR A 89 -7.51 -2.69 -5.06
CA THR A 89 -8.48 -1.72 -4.57
C THR A 89 -9.43 -2.33 -3.54
N ILE A 90 -9.96 -3.52 -3.80
CA ILE A 90 -10.85 -4.23 -2.86
C ILE A 90 -10.11 -4.56 -1.55
N LEU A 91 -8.89 -5.10 -1.67
CA LEU A 91 -8.08 -5.44 -0.49
C LEU A 91 -7.60 -4.21 0.27
N ALA A 92 -7.35 -3.09 -0.42
CA ALA A 92 -7.00 -1.81 0.20
C ALA A 92 -8.17 -1.24 1.02
N ALA A 93 -9.41 -1.40 0.56
CA ALA A 93 -10.57 -1.05 1.37
C ALA A 93 -10.72 -1.98 2.59
N ALA A 94 -10.53 -3.29 2.39
CA ALA A 94 -10.67 -4.28 3.46
C ALA A 94 -9.57 -4.20 4.54
N ILE A 95 -8.35 -3.78 4.17
CA ILE A 95 -7.21 -3.76 5.09
C ILE A 95 -7.31 -2.63 6.13
N VAL A 96 -7.96 -1.51 5.80
CA VAL A 96 -8.11 -0.36 6.71
C VAL A 96 -8.76 -0.77 8.05
N PRO A 97 -9.97 -1.37 8.08
CA PRO A 97 -10.57 -1.80 9.35
C PRO A 97 -9.74 -2.90 10.04
N LEU A 98 -9.10 -3.81 9.29
CA LEU A 98 -8.25 -4.85 9.86
C LEU A 98 -7.03 -4.26 10.58
N VAL A 99 -6.36 -3.26 10.00
CA VAL A 99 -5.23 -2.57 10.62
C VAL A 99 -5.67 -1.84 11.88
N ILE A 100 -6.82 -1.15 11.85
CA ILE A 100 -7.38 -0.47 13.03
C ILE A 100 -7.66 -1.46 14.16
N ILE A 101 -8.31 -2.59 13.87
CA ILE A 101 -8.59 -3.64 14.87
C ILE A 101 -7.28 -4.25 15.39
N THR A 102 -6.31 -4.50 14.51
CA THR A 102 -5.01 -5.08 14.86
C THR A 102 -4.21 -4.16 15.78
N LEU A 103 -4.19 -2.86 15.48
CA LEU A 103 -3.54 -1.82 16.29
C LEU A 103 -4.26 -1.65 17.63
N SER A 104 -5.58 -1.53 17.64
CA SER A 104 -6.38 -1.37 18.87
C SER A 104 -6.16 -2.52 19.84
N ARG A 105 -6.08 -3.76 19.34
CA ARG A 105 -5.75 -4.94 20.16
C ARG A 105 -4.34 -4.89 20.72
N ALA A 106 -3.36 -4.40 19.96
CA ALA A 106 -2.00 -4.21 20.45
C ALA A 106 -1.91 -3.13 21.54
N LEU A 107 -2.62 -2.00 21.38
CA LEU A 107 -2.65 -0.91 22.35
C LEU A 107 -3.36 -1.29 23.66
N ARG A 108 -4.31 -2.22 23.60
CA ARG A 108 -5.00 -2.80 24.77
C ARG A 108 -4.28 -4.02 25.35
N GLU A 109 -3.06 -4.30 24.91
CA GLU A 109 -2.24 -5.43 25.36
C GLU A 109 -2.90 -6.82 25.18
N ARG A 110 -3.88 -6.93 24.27
CA ARG A 110 -4.58 -8.19 23.96
C ARG A 110 -3.81 -8.97 22.88
N PHE A 111 -2.60 -9.39 23.20
CA PHE A 111 -1.64 -9.96 22.23
C PHE A 111 -2.13 -11.24 21.56
N ASP A 112 -2.86 -12.10 22.26
CA ASP A 112 -3.43 -13.33 21.67
C ASP A 112 -4.41 -12.99 20.54
N ARG A 113 -5.33 -12.05 20.81
CA ARG A 113 -6.30 -11.57 19.82
C ARG A 113 -5.64 -10.74 18.73
N HIS A 114 -4.57 -10.02 19.04
CA HIS A 114 -3.75 -9.32 18.05
C HIS A 114 -3.13 -10.33 17.08
N ARG A 115 -2.47 -11.39 17.57
CA ARG A 115 -1.83 -12.41 16.73
C ARG A 115 -2.83 -13.14 15.83
N ALA A 116 -4.02 -13.44 16.35
CA ALA A 116 -5.08 -14.11 15.61
C ALA A 116 -5.58 -13.32 14.38
N ILE A 117 -5.57 -11.98 14.44
CA ILE A 117 -5.93 -11.14 13.28
C ILE A 117 -4.71 -10.76 12.45
N ALA A 118 -3.55 -10.53 13.08
CA ALA A 118 -2.32 -10.13 12.42
C ALA A 118 -1.84 -11.14 11.38
N ARG A 119 -2.11 -12.44 11.55
CA ARG A 119 -1.83 -13.49 10.54
C ARG A 119 -2.52 -13.25 9.19
N TRP A 120 -3.64 -12.51 9.19
CA TRP A 120 -4.38 -12.11 7.99
C TRP A 120 -4.06 -10.67 7.61
N THR A 121 -4.01 -9.75 8.57
CA THR A 121 -3.66 -8.33 8.32
C THR A 121 -2.30 -8.21 7.65
N TYR A 122 -1.27 -8.94 8.13
CA TYR A 122 0.09 -8.84 7.58
C TYR A 122 0.18 -9.16 6.08
N PRO A 123 -0.24 -10.35 5.59
CA PRO A 123 -0.11 -10.67 4.17
C PRO A 123 -0.98 -9.78 3.29
N LEU A 124 -2.18 -9.40 3.72
CA LEU A 124 -3.04 -8.48 2.95
C LEU A 124 -2.41 -7.10 2.85
N TRP A 125 -1.86 -6.59 3.96
CA TRP A 125 -1.20 -5.29 3.98
C TRP A 125 0.04 -5.28 3.10
N LEU A 126 0.87 -6.33 3.19
CA LEU A 126 2.03 -6.47 2.33
C LEU A 126 1.62 -6.55 0.85
N TYR A 127 0.57 -7.32 0.53
CA TYR A 127 0.05 -7.44 -0.83
C TYR A 127 -0.33 -6.07 -1.41
N VAL A 128 -1.13 -5.27 -0.69
CA VAL A 128 -1.55 -3.95 -1.18
C VAL A 128 -0.35 -3.01 -1.32
N SER A 129 0.59 -3.02 -0.36
CA SER A 129 1.78 -2.16 -0.46
C SER A 129 2.67 -2.51 -1.65
N VAL A 130 2.87 -3.80 -1.95
CA VAL A 130 3.65 -4.22 -3.12
C VAL A 130 2.90 -3.93 -4.42
N THR A 131 1.62 -4.30 -4.50
CA THR A 131 0.84 -4.10 -5.72
C THR A 131 0.60 -2.63 -6.05
N GLY A 132 0.56 -1.73 -5.05
CA GLY A 132 0.52 -0.29 -5.29
C GLY A 132 1.73 0.23 -6.06
N VAL A 133 2.93 -0.30 -5.77
CA VAL A 133 4.15 0.01 -6.53
C VAL A 133 4.08 -0.57 -7.94
N VAL A 134 3.61 -1.81 -8.09
CA VAL A 134 3.44 -2.45 -9.41
C VAL A 134 2.48 -1.66 -10.29
N ILE A 135 1.33 -1.24 -9.74
CA ILE A 135 0.34 -0.40 -10.45
C ILE A 135 0.99 0.89 -10.94
N TYR A 136 1.82 1.55 -10.12
CA TYR A 136 2.56 2.73 -10.54
C TYR A 136 3.47 2.45 -11.74
N PHE A 137 4.27 1.38 -11.70
CA PHE A 137 5.17 1.05 -12.81
C PHE A 137 4.39 0.70 -14.08
N MET A 138 3.33 -0.10 -13.98
CA MET A 138 2.48 -0.42 -15.12
C MET A 138 1.87 0.85 -15.73
N LEU A 139 1.30 1.73 -14.90
CA LEU A 139 0.54 2.87 -15.36
C LEU A 139 1.40 4.03 -15.87
N TYR A 140 2.57 4.27 -15.25
CA TYR A 140 3.39 5.46 -15.53
C TYR A 140 4.77 5.19 -16.15
N ARG A 141 5.24 3.94 -16.22
CA ARG A 141 6.62 3.63 -16.67
C ARG A 141 6.71 2.61 -17.80
N TRP A 142 6.06 1.45 -17.66
CA TRP A 142 6.28 0.33 -18.58
C TRP A 142 5.49 0.42 -19.88
N PHE A 143 4.27 0.96 -19.83
CA PHE A 143 3.36 1.00 -20.97
C PHE A 143 3.03 2.42 -21.43
N VAL A 144 3.86 3.39 -21.03
CA VAL A 144 3.77 4.76 -21.56
C VAL A 144 4.49 4.76 -22.91
N VAL A 145 3.71 4.93 -23.98
CA VAL A 145 4.26 5.16 -25.32
C VAL A 145 4.95 6.52 -25.29
N SER A 146 6.25 6.55 -25.64
CA SER A 146 7.02 7.78 -25.83
C SER A 146 6.59 8.49 -27.11
#